data_AF-A0A9D5MIU5-F1
#
_entry.id   AF-A0A9D5MIU5-F1
#
_cell.length_a   1.000
_cell.length_b   1.000
_cell.length_c   1.000
_cell.angle_alpha   90.00
_cell.angle_beta   90.00
_cell.angle_gamma   90.00
#
_symmetry.space_group_name_H-M   'P 1'
#
loop_
_entity.id
_entity.type
_entity.pdbx_description
1 polymer ?
#
loop_
_entity_poly.entity_id
_entity_poly.type
_entity_poly.pdbx_seq_one_letter_code
_entity_poly.pdbx_strand_id
1 'polypeptide(L)'
;NTPISFEYLTNESSGHIAIAECVQQDLAAVGIEMTIRTCDWNVFLNDRKAGNYDVARNGWIADFNDPINMLEMWTTDSGNNDVQFGR
;
A
#
# COMPACT_ATOMS: atom_id res chain seq x y z
N ASN A 1 -18.97 19.59 -0.54
CA ASN A 1 -17.54 19.23 -0.57
C ASN A 1 -17.24 18.34 0.61
N THR A 2 -17.10 17.04 0.39
CA THR A 2 -16.61 16.11 1.41
C THR A 2 -15.09 16.07 1.24
N PRO A 3 -14.29 16.53 2.21
CA PRO A 3 -12.83 16.36 2.17
C PRO A 3 -12.51 14.87 2.02
N ILE A 4 -11.55 14.53 1.15
CA ILE A 4 -11.05 13.16 1.04
C ILE A 4 -10.05 12.97 2.19
N SER A 5 -10.27 11.94 3.00
CA SER A 5 -9.41 11.57 4.13
C SER A 5 -9.21 10.05 4.14
N PHE A 6 -7.97 9.59 4.31
CA PHE A 6 -7.63 8.15 4.36
C PHE A 6 -6.33 7.85 5.14
N GLU A 7 -6.16 6.60 5.55
CA GLU A 7 -4.96 6.10 6.21
C GLU A 7 -3.99 5.45 5.21
N TYR A 8 -2.70 5.80 5.29
CA TYR A 8 -1.60 5.16 4.58
C TYR A 8 -0.88 4.17 5.51
N LEU A 9 -1.00 2.88 5.21
CA LEU A 9 -0.37 1.79 5.93
C LEU A 9 1.06 1.54 5.43
N THR A 10 2.03 1.49 6.35
CA THR A 10 3.41 1.11 6.05
C THR A 10 4.02 0.20 7.13
N ASN A 11 5.02 -0.57 6.76
CA ASN A 11 5.85 -1.31 7.71
C ASN A 11 6.99 -0.43 8.26
N GLU A 12 7.51 -0.80 9.43
CA GLU A 12 8.62 -0.11 10.12
C GLU A 12 9.89 -0.05 9.24
N SER A 13 10.23 1.16 8.79
CA SER A 13 11.46 1.48 8.07
C SER A 13 11.57 3.00 7.94
N SER A 14 12.71 3.59 8.32
CA SER A 14 12.92 5.04 8.21
C SER A 14 12.75 5.54 6.77
N GLY A 15 13.17 4.75 5.78
CA GLY A 15 13.00 5.08 4.37
C GLY A 15 11.54 5.03 3.90
N HIS A 16 10.74 4.07 4.38
CA HIS A 16 9.32 4.00 3.99
C HIS A 16 8.50 5.10 4.64
N ILE A 17 8.80 5.44 5.90
CA ILE A 17 8.14 6.53 6.62
C ILE A 17 8.45 7.87 5.95
N ALA A 18 9.71 8.14 5.59
CA ALA A 18 10.08 9.37 4.89
C ALA A 18 9.34 9.53 3.54
N ILE A 19 9.13 8.44 2.79
CA ILE A 19 8.33 8.46 1.56
C ILE A 19 6.85 8.76 1.88
N ALA A 20 6.29 8.12 2.92
CA ALA A 20 4.91 8.35 3.34
C ALA A 20 4.68 9.82 3.76
N GLU A 21 5.63 10.43 4.49
CA GLU A 21 5.60 11.85 4.86
C GLU A 21 5.64 12.77 3.63
N CYS A 22 6.45 12.44 2.61
CA CYS A 22 6.49 13.18 1.36
C CYS A 22 5.13 13.13 0.64
N VAL A 23 4.53 11.93 0.53
CA VAL A 23 3.20 11.75 -0.09
C VAL A 23 2.14 12.50 0.71
N GLN A 24 2.23 12.50 2.05
CA GLN A 24 1.32 13.24 2.92
C GLN A 24 1.35 14.74 2.61
N GLN A 25 2.54 15.32 2.44
CA GLN A 25 2.72 16.73 2.12
C GLN A 25 2.15 17.07 0.73
N ASP A 26 2.40 16.24 -0.28
CA ASP A 26 1.90 16.44 -1.64
C ASP A 26 0.36 16.39 -1.71
N LEU A 27 -0.26 15.45 -0.98
CA LEU A 27 -1.71 15.33 -0.90
C LEU A 27 -2.36 16.47 -0.12
N ALA A 28 -1.72 16.92 0.97
CA ALA A 28 -2.18 18.08 1.73
C ALA A 28 -2.19 19.35 0.87
N ALA A 29 -1.23 19.51 -0.05
CA ALA A 29 -1.17 20.65 -0.97
C ALA A 29 -2.37 20.73 -1.93
N VAL A 30 -3.06 19.61 -2.19
CA VAL A 30 -4.29 19.55 -2.99
C VAL A 30 -5.57 19.37 -2.15
N GLY A 31 -5.45 19.50 -0.82
CA GLY A 31 -6.59 19.44 0.10
C GLY A 31 -7.07 18.04 0.48
N ILE A 32 -6.21 17.03 0.32
CA ILE A 32 -6.48 15.65 0.75
C ILE A 32 -5.78 15.41 2.10
N GLU A 33 -6.53 14.91 3.08
CA GLU A 33 -5.99 14.53 4.37
C GLU A 33 -5.50 13.08 4.33
N MET A 34 -4.25 12.84 4.70
CA MET A 34 -3.69 11.49 4.79
C MET A 34 -3.05 11.32 6.17
N THR A 35 -3.37 10.24 6.88
CA THR A 35 -2.65 9.84 8.10
C THR A 35 -1.70 8.70 7.79
N ILE A 36 -0.64 8.53 8.58
CA ILE A 36 0.34 7.46 8.41
C ILE A 36 0.20 6.49 9.58
N ARG A 37 -0.02 5.21 9.28
CA ARG A 37 0.01 4.12 10.26
C ARG A 37 1.20 3.21 9.98
N THR A 38 2.02 3.04 11.00
CA THR A 38 3.16 2.12 10.98
C THR A 38 2.87 0.89 11.83
N CYS A 39 3.20 -0.30 11.33
CA CYS A 39 3.13 -1.53 12.12
C CYS A 39 4.29 -2.50 11.82
N ASP A 40 4.44 -3.53 12.68
CA ASP A 40 5.36 -4.63 12.45
C ASP A 40 5.09 -5.32 11.11
N TRP A 41 6.14 -5.88 10.51
CA TRP A 41 6.08 -6.51 9.18
C TRP A 41 5.00 -7.60 9.09
N ASN A 42 4.81 -8.42 10.12
CA ASN A 42 3.82 -9.50 10.07
C ASN A 42 2.39 -8.94 10.11
N VAL A 43 2.16 -7.91 10.93
CA VAL A 43 0.86 -7.22 10.99
C VAL A 43 0.57 -6.55 9.65
N PHE A 44 1.57 -5.87 9.07
CA PHE A 44 1.48 -5.22 7.76
C PHE A 44 1.08 -6.19 6.64
N LEU A 45 1.73 -7.36 6.56
CA LEU A 45 1.40 -8.38 5.57
C LEU A 45 -0.03 -8.91 5.75
N ASN A 46 -0.43 -9.18 7.00
CA ASN A 46 -1.76 -9.71 7.29
C ASN A 46 -2.87 -8.69 6.98
N ASP A 47 -2.69 -7.42 7.37
CA ASP A 47 -3.66 -6.36 7.09
C ASP A 47 -3.84 -6.18 5.57
N ARG A 48 -2.75 -6.22 4.79
CA ARG A 48 -2.83 -6.16 3.33
C ARG A 48 -3.56 -7.34 2.70
N LYS A 49 -3.25 -8.57 3.15
CA LYS A 49 -3.92 -9.78 2.65
C LYS A 49 -5.42 -9.76 2.95
N ALA A 50 -5.79 -9.24 4.11
CA ALA A 50 -7.18 -9.12 4.56
C ALA A 50 -7.93 -7.93 3.94
N GLY A 51 -7.24 -6.98 3.28
CA GLY A 51 -7.86 -5.76 2.77
C GLY A 51 -8.16 -4.70 3.86
N ASN A 52 -7.50 -4.79 5.02
CA ASN A 52 -7.71 -3.89 6.15
C ASN A 52 -6.87 -2.60 6.02
N TYR A 53 -7.06 -1.86 4.93
CA TYR A 53 -6.34 -0.61 4.67
C TYR A 53 -7.08 0.24 3.63
N ASP A 54 -6.84 1.56 3.62
CA ASP A 54 -7.30 2.43 2.52
C ASP A 54 -6.23 2.48 1.42
N VAL A 55 -5.00 2.85 1.79
CA VAL A 55 -3.80 2.80 0.95
C VAL A 55 -2.70 2.09 1.72
N ALA A 56 -1.93 1.22 1.06
CA ALA A 56 -0.79 0.55 1.66
C ALA A 56 0.45 0.69 0.79
N ARG A 57 1.60 0.93 1.43
CA ARG A 57 2.91 0.81 0.79
C ARG A 57 3.02 -0.57 0.12
N ASN A 58 3.66 -0.66 -1.04
CA ASN A 58 3.94 -1.96 -1.68
C ASN A 58 5.35 -2.03 -2.28
N GLY A 59 5.82 -3.25 -2.49
CA GLY A 59 7.03 -3.56 -3.22
C GLY A 59 6.98 -5.01 -3.69
N TRP A 60 7.46 -5.26 -4.90
CA TRP A 60 7.53 -6.60 -5.48
C TRP A 60 8.89 -6.81 -6.12
N ILE A 61 9.44 -8.00 -5.93
CA ILE A 61 10.67 -8.46 -6.57
C ILE A 61 10.28 -9.70 -7.37
N ALA A 62 10.67 -9.77 -8.64
CA ALA A 62 10.32 -10.92 -9.47
C ALA A 62 10.99 -12.19 -8.95
N ASP A 63 10.24 -13.28 -8.85
CA ASP A 63 10.73 -14.59 -8.40
C ASP A 63 11.62 -15.26 -9.46
N PHE A 64 11.40 -14.95 -10.73
CA PHE A 64 12.21 -15.36 -11.87
C PHE A 64 12.15 -14.31 -13.00
N ASN A 65 13.05 -14.41 -13.98
CA ASN A 65 13.20 -13.43 -15.06
C ASN A 65 12.10 -13.54 -16.13
N ASP A 66 10.86 -13.31 -15.73
CA ASP A 66 9.68 -13.27 -16.60
C ASP A 66 8.72 -12.15 -16.15
N PRO A 67 8.21 -11.32 -17.07
CA PRO A 67 7.25 -10.26 -16.75
C PRO A 67 5.96 -10.73 -16.06
N ILE A 68 5.61 -12.03 -16.17
CA ILE A 68 4.40 -12.58 -15.53
C ILE A 68 4.37 -12.29 -14.03
N ASN A 69 5.54 -12.28 -13.36
CA ASN A 69 5.70 -11.95 -11.94
C ASN A 69 5.04 -10.61 -11.56
N MET A 70 5.04 -9.63 -12.48
CA MET A 70 4.43 -8.32 -12.24
C MET A 70 2.95 -8.28 -12.61
N LEU A 71 2.56 -9.06 -13.62
CA LEU A 71 1.20 -9.05 -14.18
C LEU A 71 0.23 -9.89 -13.35
N GLU A 72 0.69 -11.02 -12.81
CA GLU A 72 -0.18 -11.95 -12.08
C GLU A 72 -0.73 -11.37 -10.76
N MET A 73 -0.04 -10.39 -10.15
CA MET A 73 -0.53 -9.69 -8.96
C MET A 73 -1.89 -9.00 -9.17
N TRP A 74 -2.28 -8.74 -10.42
CA TRP A 74 -3.50 -7.99 -10.77
C TRP A 74 -4.62 -8.90 -11.27
N THR A 75 -4.56 -10.19 -10.95
CA THR A 75 -5.62 -11.15 -11.24
C THR A 75 -6.42 -11.45 -9.98
N THR A 76 -7.75 -11.61 -10.10
CA THR A 76 -8.66 -11.77 -8.95
C THR A 76 -8.26 -12.92 -8.03
N ASP A 77 -7.83 -14.04 -8.61
CA ASP A 77 -7.49 -15.27 -7.89
C ASP A 77 -6.03 -15.33 -7.41
N SER A 78 -5.20 -14.34 -7.75
CA SER A 78 -3.80 -14.35 -7.33
C SER A 78 -3.68 -14.23 -5.82
N GLY A 79 -2.86 -15.10 -5.24
CA GLY A 79 -2.47 -15.03 -3.84
C GLY A 79 -1.71 -13.74 -3.52
N ASN A 80 -1.11 -13.08 -4.52
CA ASN A 80 -0.36 -11.83 -4.39
C ASN A 80 -1.16 -10.58 -4.80
N ASN A 81 -2.46 -10.72 -5.08
CA ASN A 81 -3.39 -9.61 -5.30
C ASN A 81 -3.74 -8.92 -3.97
N ASP A 82 -2.75 -8.29 -3.37
CA ASP A 82 -2.91 -7.56 -2.13
C ASP A 82 -3.72 -6.29 -2.32
N VAL A 83 -3.76 -5.75 -3.54
CA VAL A 83 -4.54 -4.56 -3.95
C VAL A 83 -6.04 -4.82 -4.01
N GLN A 84 -6.47 -6.07 -3.81
CA GLN A 84 -7.86 -6.51 -3.85
C GLN A 84 -8.55 -6.22 -5.19
N PHE A 85 -7.82 -6.25 -6.30
CA PHE A 85 -8.37 -5.93 -7.61
C PHE A 85 -9.43 -6.96 -8.02
N GLY A 86 -10.65 -6.48 -8.23
CA GLY A 86 -11.79 -7.32 -8.60
C GLY A 86 -12.36 -8.19 -7.48
N ARG A 87 -12.09 -7.86 -6.21
CA ARG A 87 -12.71 -8.49 -5.02
C ARG A 87 -13.82 -7.63 -4.43
#